data_AF-A0A3E0M8K8-F1
#
_entry.id   AF-A0A3E0M8K8-F1
#
_cell.length_a   1.000
_cell.length_b   1.000
_cell.length_c   1.000
_cell.angle_alpha   90.00
_cell.angle_beta   90.00
_cell.angle_gamma   90.00
#
_symmetry.space_group_name_H-M   'P 1'
#
loop_
_entity.id
_entity.type
_entity.pdbx_description
1 polymer ?
#
loop_
_entity_poly.entity_id
_entity_poly.type
_entity_poly.pdbx_seq_one_letter_code
_entity_poly.pdbx_strand_id
1 'polypeptide(L)'
;MGKVESFNLDGLDLFFNSHDHWPPHFHVRKPGQWEIRVFFLLCNQENGLNFQVKWPANAKISSKEKKQILDHVLANRSALLIEWEVKVCT
;
A
#
# COMPACT_ATOMS: atom_id res chain seq x y z
N MET A 1 2.27 3.15 -14.17
CA MET A 1 1.70 2.79 -12.86
C MET A 1 0.78 1.62 -13.07
N GLY A 2 1.06 0.47 -12.47
CA GLY A 2 0.16 -0.69 -12.53
C GLY A 2 -0.84 -0.60 -11.39
N LYS A 3 -2.15 -0.68 -11.65
CA LYS A 3 -3.15 -0.74 -10.57
C LYS A 3 -2.95 -2.04 -9.76
N VAL A 4 -3.17 -1.96 -8.46
CA VAL A 4 -3.30 -3.16 -7.61
C VAL A 4 -4.63 -3.85 -7.92
N GLU A 5 -4.58 -5.14 -8.21
CA GLU A 5 -5.72 -5.98 -8.61
C GLU A 5 -6.10 -6.98 -7.53
N SER A 6 -5.16 -7.33 -6.65
CA SER A 6 -5.39 -8.23 -5.51
C SER A 6 -6.49 -7.76 -4.56
N PHE A 7 -6.78 -6.46 -4.47
CA PHE A 7 -7.95 -5.90 -3.78
C PHE A 7 -8.18 -4.43 -4.16
N ASN A 8 -9.31 -3.89 -3.72
CA ASN A 8 -9.64 -2.47 -3.80
C ASN A 8 -10.09 -1.93 -2.44
N LEU A 9 -10.06 -0.61 -2.28
CA LEU A 9 -10.62 0.09 -1.13
C LEU A 9 -11.37 1.32 -1.65
N ASP A 10 -12.66 1.43 -1.35
CA ASP A 10 -13.48 2.55 -1.82
C ASP A 10 -12.90 3.90 -1.37
N GLY A 11 -12.76 4.81 -2.35
CA GLY A 11 -12.20 6.15 -2.11
C GLY A 11 -10.67 6.21 -2.01
N LEU A 12 -9.97 5.09 -2.24
CA LEU A 12 -8.51 5.03 -2.29
C LEU A 12 -8.02 4.48 -3.64
N ASP A 13 -7.00 5.11 -4.19
CA ASP A 13 -6.27 4.60 -5.35
C ASP A 13 -5.10 3.74 -4.88
N LEU A 14 -5.02 2.51 -5.40
CA LEU A 14 -3.97 1.55 -5.06
C LEU A 14 -3.18 1.22 -6.33
N PHE A 15 -1.86 1.44 -6.30
CA PHE A 15 -1.02 1.22 -7.48
C PHE A 15 0.42 0.89 -7.14
N PHE A 16 1.08 0.20 -8.07
CA PHE A 16 2.52 0.01 -8.12
C PHE A 16 3.17 1.05 -9.01
N ASN A 17 4.29 1.59 -8.53
CA ASN A 17 5.19 2.41 -9.31
C ASN A 17 6.41 1.56 -9.70
N SER A 18 6.57 1.27 -11.00
CA SER A 18 7.63 0.40 -11.51
C SER A 18 9.05 0.95 -11.30
N HIS A 19 9.20 2.23 -10.95
CA HIS A 19 10.52 2.81 -10.63
C HIS A 19 10.91 2.60 -9.15
N ASP A 20 9.97 2.23 -8.29
CA ASP A 20 10.18 2.10 -6.85
C ASP A 20 10.29 0.61 -6.46
N HIS A 21 11.52 0.12 -6.37
CA HIS A 21 11.79 -1.31 -6.26
C HIS A 21 11.80 -1.80 -4.80
N TRP A 22 12.81 -1.46 -4.00
CA TRP A 22 13.00 -2.09 -2.68
C TRP A 22 12.79 -1.10 -1.52
N PRO A 23 12.23 -1.55 -0.38
CA PRO A 23 11.57 -2.86 -0.16
C PRO A 23 10.20 -2.96 -0.85
N PRO A 24 9.59 -4.16 -1.03
CA PRO A 24 8.34 -4.31 -1.74
C PRO A 24 7.21 -3.49 -1.12
N HIS A 25 6.58 -2.65 -1.94
CA HIS A 25 5.49 -1.79 -1.51
C HIS A 25 4.52 -1.48 -2.66
N PHE A 26 3.34 -1.02 -2.28
CA PHE A 26 2.42 -0.34 -3.17
C PHE A 26 2.12 1.04 -2.61
N HIS A 27 1.60 1.91 -3.48
CA HIS A 27 1.11 3.22 -3.11
C HIS A 27 -0.37 3.13 -2.78
N VAL A 28 -0.76 3.80 -1.70
CA VAL A 28 -2.15 4.10 -1.39
C VAL A 28 -2.31 5.60 -1.42
N ARG A 29 -3.20 6.09 -2.27
CA ARG A 29 -3.49 7.51 -2.41
C ARG A 29 -4.95 7.77 -2.11
N LYS A 30 -5.20 8.76 -1.24
CA LYS A 30 -6.51 9.37 -1.09
C LYS A 30 -6.56 10.66 -1.90
N PRO A 31 -7.38 10.74 -2.96
CA PRO A 31 -7.38 11.89 -3.87
C PRO A 31 -7.50 13.24 -3.16
N GLY A 32 -6.59 14.16 -3.47
CA GLY A 32 -6.54 15.50 -2.89
C GLY A 32 -6.12 15.58 -1.41
N GLN A 33 -5.84 14.45 -0.75
CA GLN A 33 -5.53 14.43 0.69
C GLN A 33 -4.11 13.94 0.97
N TRP A 34 -3.78 12.71 0.58
CA TRP A 34 -2.48 12.12 0.91
C TRP A 34 -2.11 10.94 0.03
N GLU A 35 -0.84 10.59 0.03
CA GLU A 35 -0.26 9.38 -0.55
C GLU A 35 0.75 8.78 0.42
N ILE A 36 0.70 7.46 0.58
CA ILE A 36 1.65 6.68 1.38
C ILE A 36 2.18 5.50 0.58
N ARG A 37 3.40 5.06 0.91
CA ARG A 37 3.94 3.75 0.52
C ARG A 37 3.65 2.76 1.63
N VAL A 38 3.09 1.61 1.29
CA VAL A 38 2.77 0.54 2.25
C VAL A 38 3.72 -0.63 2.04
N PHE A 39 4.55 -0.92 3.04
CA PHE A 39 5.52 -2.01 3.01
C PHE A 39 4.87 -3.30 3.49
N PHE A 40 4.19 -3.99 2.57
CA PHE A 40 3.24 -5.07 2.90
C PHE A 40 3.87 -6.33 3.51
N LEU A 41 5.18 -6.55 3.29
CA LEU A 41 5.94 -7.63 3.95
C LEU A 41 6.36 -7.28 5.38
N LEU A 42 6.33 -6.00 5.76
CA LEU A 42 6.71 -5.51 7.09
C LEU A 42 5.49 -5.23 7.99
N CYS A 43 4.28 -5.39 7.47
CA CYS A 43 3.03 -5.27 8.24
C CYS A 43 2.78 -6.57 9.03
N ASN A 44 2.16 -6.51 10.21
CA ASN A 44 1.65 -7.71 10.90
C ASN A 44 0.56 -7.31 11.94
N GLN A 45 -0.02 -8.28 12.64
CA GLN A 45 -1.06 -8.02 13.64
C GLN A 45 -0.55 -7.26 14.88
N GLU A 46 0.72 -7.46 15.26
CA GLU A 46 1.33 -6.88 16.47
C GLU A 46 1.81 -5.44 16.23
N ASN A 47 2.54 -5.20 15.14
CA ASN A 47 3.17 -3.93 14.75
C ASN A 47 2.25 -3.06 13.89
N GLY A 48 1.17 -3.63 13.35
CA GLY A 48 0.20 -2.94 12.53
C GLY A 48 0.69 -2.62 11.10
N LEU A 49 0.19 -1.52 10.55
CA LEU A 49 0.53 -1.04 9.21
C LEU A 49 1.91 -0.40 9.21
N ASN A 50 2.82 -0.92 8.38
CA ASN A 50 4.11 -0.30 8.10
C ASN A 50 4.03 0.54 6.82
N PHE A 51 4.20 1.85 6.95
CA PHE A 51 4.07 2.77 5.83
C PHE A 51 4.99 3.98 5.95
N GLN A 52 5.29 4.59 4.81
CA GLN A 52 5.97 5.88 4.70
C GLN A 52 5.03 6.89 4.04
N VAL A 53 4.94 8.09 4.61
CA VAL A 53 4.20 9.19 3.99
C VAL A 53 4.99 9.73 2.79
N LYS A 54 4.35 9.76 1.62
CA LYS A 54 4.94 10.32 0.39
C LYS A 54 4.58 11.80 0.26
N TRP A 55 3.31 12.14 0.50
CA TRP A 55 2.83 13.52 0.46
C TRP A 55 1.45 13.66 1.11
N PRO A 56 1.11 14.82 1.72
CA PRO A 56 2.04 15.82 2.23
C PRO A 56 2.84 15.26 3.41
N ALA A 57 4.00 15.84 3.77
CA ALA A 57 4.90 15.27 4.78
C ALA A 57 4.23 14.94 6.14
N ASN A 58 3.22 15.71 6.53
CA ASN A 58 2.47 15.54 7.78
C ASN A 58 1.05 14.98 7.55
N ALA A 59 0.86 14.17 6.51
CA ALA A 59 -0.42 13.54 6.21
C ALA A 59 -1.01 12.83 7.43
N LYS A 60 -2.26 13.16 7.77
CA LYS A 60 -3.01 12.49 8.83
C LYS A 60 -3.88 11.40 8.21
N ILE A 61 -3.39 10.16 8.26
CA ILE A 61 -4.19 8.97 7.92
C ILE A 61 -4.95 8.53 9.17
N SER A 62 -6.27 8.38 9.07
CA SER A 62 -7.09 7.99 10.21
C SER A 62 -6.78 6.57 10.69
N SER A 63 -7.00 6.29 11.97
CA SER A 63 -6.82 4.94 12.51
C SER A 63 -7.73 3.91 11.82
N LYS A 64 -8.92 4.33 11.38
CA LYS A 64 -9.86 3.50 10.62
C LYS A 64 -9.27 3.10 9.26
N GLU A 65 -8.77 4.07 8.49
CA GLU A 65 -8.14 3.81 7.19
C GLU A 65 -6.89 2.93 7.34
N LYS A 66 -6.03 3.21 8.33
CA LYS A 66 -4.86 2.38 8.62
C LYS A 66 -5.26 0.94 8.91
N LYS A 67 -6.31 0.73 9.71
CA LYS A 67 -6.83 -0.60 10.02
C LYS A 67 -7.37 -1.30 8.76
N GLN A 68 -8.18 -0.61 7.96
CA GLN A 68 -8.70 -1.19 6.71
C GLN A 68 -7.58 -1.60 5.76
N ILE A 69 -6.58 -0.74 5.55
CA ILE A 69 -5.43 -1.06 4.70
C ILE A 69 -4.70 -2.29 5.26
N LEU A 70 -4.44 -2.32 6.58
CA LEU A 70 -3.78 -3.45 7.22
C LEU A 70 -4.55 -4.76 7.02
N ASP A 71 -5.85 -4.78 7.32
CA ASP A 71 -6.68 -5.99 7.24
C ASP A 71 -6.60 -6.60 5.83
N HIS A 72 -6.70 -5.77 4.77
CA HIS A 72 -6.59 -6.23 3.38
C HIS A 72 -5.17 -6.66 3.00
N VAL A 73 -4.14 -5.97 3.49
CA VAL A 73 -2.74 -6.37 3.29
C VAL A 73 -2.47 -7.75 3.91
N LEU A 74 -2.97 -8.00 5.13
CA LEU A 74 -2.80 -9.30 5.79
C LEU A 74 -3.55 -10.40 5.05
N ALA A 75 -4.78 -10.13 4.60
CA ALA A 75 -5.60 -11.11 3.88
C ALA A 75 -5.06 -11.46 2.48
N ASN A 76 -4.37 -10.53 1.81
CA ASN A 76 -3.96 -10.67 0.41
C ASN A 76 -2.44 -10.66 0.20
N ARG A 77 -1.64 -10.83 1.26
CA ARG A 77 -0.17 -10.63 1.22
C ARG A 77 0.52 -11.39 0.10
N SER A 78 0.23 -12.68 -0.06
CA SER A 78 0.88 -13.49 -1.09
C SER A 78 0.50 -13.05 -2.50
N ALA A 79 -0.77 -12.70 -2.72
CA ALA A 79 -1.24 -12.17 -4.00
C ALA A 79 -0.59 -10.82 -4.33
N LEU A 80 -0.49 -9.93 -3.34
CA LEU A 80 0.23 -8.65 -3.45
C LEU A 80 1.69 -8.83 -3.86
N LEU A 81 2.39 -9.82 -3.27
CA LEU A 81 3.79 -10.08 -3.58
C LEU A 81 3.97 -10.54 -5.03
N ILE A 82 3.19 -11.53 -5.47
CA ILE A 82 3.22 -12.04 -6.85
C ILE A 82 2.92 -10.91 -7.84
N GLU A 83 1.90 -10.11 -7.53
CA GLU A 83 1.50 -9.00 -8.39
C GLU A 83 2.58 -7.92 -8.49
N TRP A 84 3.23 -7.60 -7.36
CA TRP A 84 4.35 -6.68 -7.32
C TRP A 84 5.54 -7.20 -8.14
N GLU A 85 5.91 -8.47 -7.99
CA GLU A 85 6.99 -9.10 -8.76
C GLU A 85 6.72 -9.00 -10.28
N VAL A 86 5.49 -9.28 -10.71
CA VAL A 86 5.09 -9.22 -12.13
C VAL A 86 5.03 -7.79 -12.68
N LYS A 87 4.69 -6.79 -11.86
CA LYS A 87 4.45 -5.42 -12.34
C LYS A 87 5.61 -4.44 -12.09
N VAL A 88 6.55 -4.80 -11.23
CA VAL A 88 7.66 -3.92 -10.80
C VAL A 88 9.02 -4.52 -11.10
N CYS A 89 9.22 -5.83 -11.02
CA CYS A 89 10.53 -6.45 -11.21
C CYS A 89 10.84 -6.87 -12.65
N THR A 90 9.86 -6.81 -13.55
CA THR A 90 9.99 -7.15 -14.99
C THR A 90 10.19 -5.90 -15.82
#